data_AF-A0ABC9ELH1-F1
#
_entry.id   AF-A0ABC9ELH1-F1
#
_cell.length_a   1.000
_cell.length_b   1.000
_cell.length_c   1.000
_cell.angle_alpha   90.00
_cell.angle_beta   90.00
_cell.angle_gamma   90.00
#
_symmetry.space_group_name_H-M   'P 1'
#
loop_
_entity.id
_entity.type
_entity.pdbx_description
1 polymer ?
#
loop_
_entity_poly.entity_id
_entity_poly.type
_entity_poly.pdbx_seq_one_letter_code
_entity_poly.pdbx_strand_id
1 'polypeptide(L)'
;MAMATSYGSLANPPFTSKIPFPNKQVSNWIPATISNSNGTGGGMFIMARRNSRIQFQVRAVTGDQGSRNVSDVKFPSDYTELLMQAKEAAQSALLDGKQLLEIEFPTAGLQSVPGDGEGGIEMTGSMLLIREFCDRFVPAEKATRTRVFFPEANEVSFARQSAFEGCSLKLDYLTKPSLFEDFGFTTKVKMADRVKPEDETFLVAYPYFNVNEMLVVEELYKEAVVGTNRKLIIFNGELDRIRSGYYPSFFYPKLAELSKTFLPKLDTVYYIHNFKGVKGGTLFRCYPGPWKVLRKATSGSYICLHQQEEMPSLKEVALNILPSV
;
A
#
# COMPACT_ATOMS: atom_id res chain seq x y z
N MET A 1 33.50 58.37 45.26
CA MET A 1 33.92 58.12 43.85
C MET A 1 33.33 56.78 43.46
N ALA A 2 32.17 56.76 42.81
CA ALA A 2 32.00 56.77 41.34
C ALA A 2 32.35 55.38 40.75
N MET A 3 31.55 54.70 39.93
CA MET A 3 30.27 54.94 39.25
C MET A 3 29.73 53.56 38.81
N ALA A 4 28.41 53.43 38.73
CA ALA A 4 27.73 52.30 38.11
C ALA A 4 27.99 52.22 36.60
N THR A 5 28.01 51.02 36.03
CA THR A 5 27.58 50.79 34.64
C THR A 5 26.88 49.44 34.52
N SER A 6 25.67 49.50 33.97
CA SER A 6 24.76 48.41 33.63
C SER A 6 24.90 48.10 32.15
N TYR A 7 24.93 46.82 31.77
CA TYR A 7 24.47 46.27 30.48
C TYR A 7 24.07 44.82 30.78
N GLY A 8 22.91 44.27 30.44
CA GLY A 8 21.98 44.57 29.37
C GLY A 8 21.61 43.23 28.74
N SER A 9 20.38 42.79 28.98
CA SER A 9 19.78 41.52 28.51
C SER A 9 19.86 41.35 26.99
N LEU A 10 20.17 40.15 26.51
CA LEU A 10 19.98 39.75 25.10
C LEU A 10 19.13 38.48 25.04
N ALA A 11 17.83 38.70 24.95
CA ALA A 11 16.86 37.74 24.46
C ALA A 11 17.03 37.60 22.94
N ASN A 12 17.12 36.35 22.45
CA ASN A 12 17.09 36.06 21.02
C ASN A 12 15.68 36.30 20.46
N PRO A 13 15.54 37.02 19.33
CA PRO A 13 14.24 37.26 18.71
C PRO A 13 13.74 36.03 17.92
N PRO A 14 12.41 35.87 17.77
CA PRO A 14 11.81 34.85 16.92
C PRO A 14 11.94 35.22 15.44
N PHE A 15 12.54 34.33 14.65
CA PHE A 15 12.56 34.45 13.19
C PHE A 15 11.14 34.23 12.65
N THR A 16 10.52 35.29 12.15
CA THR A 16 9.27 35.25 11.39
C THR A 16 9.58 35.52 9.91
N SER A 17 9.67 34.47 9.09
CA SER A 17 9.78 34.63 7.64
C SER A 17 8.37 34.70 7.03
N LYS A 18 7.84 35.92 6.89
CA LYS A 18 6.69 36.20 6.03
C LYS A 18 7.15 36.21 4.58
N ILE A 19 6.76 35.21 3.81
CA ILE A 19 6.88 35.24 2.34
C ILE A 19 5.56 35.81 1.79
N PRO A 20 5.59 36.83 0.90
CA PRO A 20 4.39 37.44 0.36
C PRO A 20 3.77 36.56 -0.72
N PHE A 21 2.46 36.31 -0.58
CA PHE A 21 1.62 35.71 -1.61
C PHE A 21 1.51 36.64 -2.83
N PRO A 22 1.85 36.19 -4.05
CA PRO A 22 1.40 36.86 -5.26
C PRO A 22 -0.01 36.36 -5.60
N ASN A 23 -0.96 37.27 -5.40
CA ASN A 23 -2.34 37.18 -5.85
C ASN A 23 -2.36 37.07 -7.38
N LYS A 24 -2.60 35.87 -7.93
CA LYS A 24 -2.94 35.68 -9.35
C LYS A 24 -4.36 35.16 -9.46
N GLN A 25 -5.22 36.12 -9.75
CA GLN A 25 -6.56 36.01 -10.30
C GLN A 25 -6.54 35.01 -11.47
N VAL A 26 -7.21 33.85 -11.32
CA VAL A 26 -7.51 32.96 -12.44
C VAL A 26 -8.99 33.10 -12.75
N SER A 27 -9.23 33.60 -13.94
CA SER A 27 -10.52 33.86 -14.57
C SER A 27 -11.40 32.62 -14.67
N ASN A 28 -12.66 32.81 -14.30
CA ASN A 28 -13.78 31.89 -14.50
C ASN A 28 -13.82 31.32 -15.92
N TRP A 29 -13.73 30.00 -16.05
CA TRP A 29 -14.14 29.30 -17.26
C TRP A 29 -15.57 28.80 -17.08
N ILE A 30 -16.49 29.50 -17.75
CA ILE A 30 -17.89 29.12 -17.91
C ILE A 30 -17.95 28.01 -18.97
N PRO A 31 -18.54 26.83 -18.70
CA PRO A 31 -18.88 25.89 -19.77
C PRO A 31 -20.05 26.46 -20.59
N ALA A 32 -19.80 26.71 -21.88
CA ALA A 32 -20.82 27.12 -22.82
C ALA A 32 -21.85 25.99 -23.02
N THR A 33 -23.08 26.27 -22.61
CA THR A 33 -24.29 25.52 -22.98
C THR A 33 -24.51 25.69 -24.48
N ILE A 34 -24.48 24.61 -25.26
CA ILE A 34 -25.00 24.62 -26.64
C ILE A 34 -26.35 23.90 -26.63
N SER A 35 -27.37 24.68 -27.00
CA SER A 35 -28.76 24.31 -27.10
C SER A 35 -29.07 23.48 -28.34
N ASN A 36 -30.07 22.62 -28.16
CA ASN A 36 -30.75 21.83 -29.18
C ASN A 36 -31.56 22.75 -30.12
N SER A 37 -31.49 22.56 -31.44
CA SER A 37 -32.68 22.74 -32.30
C SER A 37 -32.58 22.01 -33.64
N ASN A 38 -33.75 21.52 -34.03
CA ASN A 38 -34.15 20.67 -35.15
C ASN A 38 -33.64 21.02 -36.56
N GLY A 39 -33.48 19.98 -37.37
CA GLY A 39 -33.41 20.09 -38.83
C GLY A 39 -33.48 18.73 -39.53
N THR A 40 -34.69 18.34 -39.92
CA THR A 40 -35.07 17.25 -40.81
C THR A 40 -34.24 17.19 -42.11
N GLY A 41 -33.81 15.98 -42.51
CA GLY A 41 -33.28 15.72 -43.85
C GLY A 41 -32.99 14.22 -44.06
N GLY A 42 -33.84 13.54 -44.81
CA GLY A 42 -33.74 12.11 -45.10
C GLY A 42 -32.51 11.74 -45.92
N GLY A 43 -31.92 10.59 -45.59
CA GLY A 43 -30.81 10.00 -46.32
C GLY A 43 -30.72 8.51 -45.99
N MET A 44 -31.38 7.71 -46.81
CA MET A 44 -31.40 6.25 -46.77
C MET A 44 -30.01 5.71 -47.10
N PHE A 45 -29.35 5.02 -46.16
CA PHE A 45 -28.15 4.22 -46.45
C PHE A 45 -28.25 2.81 -45.87
N ILE A 46 -27.80 1.89 -46.70
CA ILE A 46 -28.12 0.47 -46.75
C ILE A 46 -27.46 -0.32 -45.61
N MET A 47 -28.25 -1.17 -44.96
CA MET A 47 -27.76 -2.23 -44.07
C MET A 47 -26.94 -3.25 -44.86
N ALA A 48 -25.64 -3.34 -44.58
CA ALA A 48 -24.82 -4.49 -44.93
C ALA A 48 -24.64 -5.39 -43.70
N ARG A 49 -25.48 -6.43 -43.63
CA ARG A 49 -25.45 -7.49 -42.63
C ARG A 49 -24.27 -8.42 -42.93
N ARG A 50 -23.17 -8.33 -42.17
CA ARG A 50 -22.11 -9.35 -42.19
C ARG A 50 -22.33 -10.34 -41.05
N ASN A 51 -22.52 -11.58 -41.48
CA ASN A 51 -22.82 -12.74 -40.66
C ASN A 51 -21.49 -13.38 -40.24
N SER A 52 -21.10 -13.31 -38.98
CA SER A 52 -20.03 -14.16 -38.42
C SER A 52 -20.57 -14.85 -37.17
N ARG A 53 -21.04 -16.09 -37.37
CA ARG A 53 -21.36 -17.04 -36.30
C ARG A 53 -20.06 -17.45 -35.63
N ILE A 54 -19.78 -16.93 -34.44
CA ILE A 54 -18.92 -17.59 -33.46
C ILE A 54 -19.83 -17.94 -32.29
N GLN A 55 -20.24 -19.20 -32.27
CA GLN A 55 -21.10 -19.79 -31.26
C GLN A 55 -20.25 -20.03 -30.00
N PHE A 56 -20.29 -19.11 -29.04
CA PHE A 56 -19.77 -19.39 -27.71
C PHE A 56 -20.74 -20.35 -27.00
N GLN A 57 -20.34 -21.62 -26.91
CA GLN A 57 -20.99 -22.57 -26.01
C GLN A 57 -20.72 -22.15 -24.56
N VAL A 58 -21.74 -21.63 -23.89
CA VAL A 58 -21.77 -21.57 -22.43
C VAL A 58 -21.93 -23.00 -21.93
N ARG A 59 -20.83 -23.63 -21.51
CA ARG A 59 -20.89 -24.87 -20.73
C ARG A 59 -21.25 -24.48 -19.29
N ALA A 60 -22.51 -24.64 -18.93
CA ALA A 60 -22.89 -24.71 -17.53
C ALA A 60 -22.24 -25.96 -16.95
N VAL A 61 -21.28 -25.78 -16.03
CA VAL A 61 -20.68 -26.88 -15.29
C VAL A 61 -21.58 -27.16 -14.10
N THR A 62 -22.32 -28.27 -14.17
CA THR A 62 -22.95 -28.89 -13.00
C THR A 62 -22.01 -29.96 -12.45
N GLY A 63 -21.56 -29.78 -11.21
CA GLY A 63 -20.71 -30.68 -10.42
C GLY A 63 -19.78 -29.81 -9.54
N ASP A 64 -19.57 -30.02 -8.25
CA ASP A 64 -19.84 -31.13 -7.33
C ASP A 64 -19.89 -30.53 -5.91
N GLN A 65 -20.64 -31.12 -4.98
CA GLN A 65 -20.77 -30.61 -3.60
C GLN A 65 -19.50 -30.92 -2.80
N GLY A 66 -18.46 -30.09 -2.97
CA GLY A 66 -17.20 -30.21 -2.23
C GLY A 66 -16.21 -29.06 -2.38
N SER A 67 -16.46 -28.10 -3.27
CA SER A 67 -15.66 -26.87 -3.38
C SER A 67 -16.13 -25.86 -2.33
N ARG A 68 -15.29 -25.58 -1.32
CA ARG A 68 -15.40 -24.32 -0.57
C ARG A 68 -15.46 -23.20 -1.60
N ASN A 69 -16.59 -22.50 -1.67
CA ASN A 69 -16.83 -21.38 -2.59
C ASN A 69 -15.57 -20.50 -2.64
N VAL A 70 -14.89 -20.48 -3.79
CA VAL A 70 -13.85 -19.49 -4.08
C VAL A 70 -14.52 -18.15 -3.91
N SER A 71 -14.18 -17.42 -2.84
CA SER A 71 -14.92 -16.25 -2.41
C SER A 71 -14.87 -15.20 -3.53
N ASP A 72 -16.03 -14.89 -4.13
CA ASP A 72 -16.16 -13.79 -5.08
C ASP A 72 -16.20 -12.46 -4.32
N VAL A 73 -15.10 -12.15 -3.62
CA VAL A 73 -14.94 -10.88 -2.90
C VAL A 73 -14.99 -9.76 -3.92
N LYS A 74 -15.88 -8.79 -3.65
CA LYS A 74 -16.08 -7.59 -4.46
C LYS A 74 -15.01 -6.55 -4.13
N PHE A 75 -14.73 -5.68 -5.09
CA PHE A 75 -13.87 -4.52 -4.83
C PHE A 75 -14.52 -3.63 -3.76
N PRO A 76 -13.77 -3.16 -2.75
CA PRO A 76 -14.33 -2.41 -1.63
C PRO A 76 -14.89 -1.05 -2.06
N SER A 77 -16.00 -0.61 -1.46
CA SER A 77 -16.56 0.72 -1.69
C SER A 77 -15.84 1.83 -0.95
N ASP A 78 -15.24 1.52 0.20
CA ASP A 78 -14.53 2.46 1.08
C ASP A 78 -13.42 1.77 1.88
N TYR A 79 -12.67 2.55 2.66
CA TYR A 79 -11.57 2.03 3.48
C TYR A 79 -12.06 1.14 4.64
N THR A 80 -13.30 1.30 5.12
CA THR A 80 -13.83 0.44 6.18
C THR A 80 -14.04 -0.97 5.66
N GLU A 81 -14.66 -1.11 4.49
CA GLU A 81 -14.82 -2.40 3.82
C GLU A 81 -13.45 -2.99 3.44
N LEU A 82 -12.55 -2.18 2.89
CA LEU A 82 -11.19 -2.59 2.56
C LEU A 82 -10.46 -3.21 3.77
N LEU A 83 -10.49 -2.53 4.92
CA LEU A 83 -9.80 -3.00 6.13
C LEU A 83 -10.43 -4.28 6.69
N MET A 84 -11.74 -4.45 6.52
CA MET A 84 -12.44 -5.69 6.89
C MET A 84 -12.02 -6.85 5.99
N GLN A 85 -11.99 -6.64 4.67
CA GLN A 85 -11.52 -7.64 3.71
C GLN A 85 -10.04 -7.99 3.96
N ALA A 86 -9.18 -7.00 4.18
CA ALA A 86 -7.76 -7.22 4.48
C ALA A 86 -7.55 -8.00 5.78
N LYS A 87 -8.35 -7.73 6.82
CA LYS A 87 -8.33 -8.48 8.08
C LYS A 87 -8.71 -9.95 7.84
N GLU A 88 -9.82 -10.21 7.17
CA GLU A 88 -10.31 -11.56 6.90
C GLU A 88 -9.32 -12.35 6.04
N ALA A 89 -8.73 -11.70 5.04
CA ALA A 89 -7.68 -12.27 4.19
C ALA A 89 -6.43 -12.65 5.00
N ALA A 90 -5.95 -11.74 5.87
CA ALA A 90 -4.81 -12.00 6.74
C ALA A 90 -5.11 -13.13 7.74
N GLN A 91 -6.27 -13.13 8.38
CA GLN A 91 -6.67 -14.19 9.32
C GLN A 91 -6.75 -15.55 8.62
N SER A 92 -7.33 -15.61 7.43
CA SER A 92 -7.41 -16.84 6.64
C SER A 92 -6.02 -17.35 6.28
N ALA A 93 -5.13 -16.47 5.81
CA ALA A 93 -3.76 -16.83 5.50
C ALA A 93 -2.99 -17.37 6.72
N LEU A 94 -3.15 -16.73 7.89
CA LEU A 94 -2.52 -17.18 9.12
C LEU A 94 -3.05 -18.54 9.60
N LEU A 95 -4.35 -18.82 9.42
CA LEU A 95 -4.95 -20.12 9.70
C LEU A 95 -4.41 -21.22 8.78
N ASP A 96 -4.13 -20.87 7.53
CA ASP A 96 -3.49 -21.76 6.55
C ASP A 96 -1.97 -21.91 6.77
N GLY A 97 -1.46 -21.43 7.89
CA GLY A 97 -0.07 -21.63 8.32
C GLY A 97 0.92 -20.60 7.78
N LYS A 98 0.47 -19.61 7.01
CA LYS A 98 1.34 -18.55 6.49
C LYS A 98 1.86 -17.68 7.64
N GLN A 99 3.08 -17.15 7.47
CA GLN A 99 3.76 -16.37 8.51
C GLN A 99 4.26 -15.01 8.02
N LEU A 100 4.49 -14.85 6.72
CA LEU A 100 5.04 -13.65 6.12
C LEU A 100 4.04 -13.11 5.11
N LEU A 101 3.31 -12.07 5.51
CA LEU A 101 2.19 -11.54 4.73
C LEU A 101 2.52 -10.16 4.17
N GLU A 102 1.97 -9.87 2.99
CA GLU A 102 1.98 -8.54 2.37
C GLU A 102 0.54 -8.04 2.19
N ILE A 103 0.34 -6.79 2.59
CA ILE A 103 -0.88 -6.03 2.37
C ILE A 103 -0.50 -4.72 1.68
N GLU A 104 -1.04 -4.45 0.50
CA GLU A 104 -0.75 -3.23 -0.25
C GLU A 104 -2.01 -2.63 -0.88
N PHE A 105 -2.23 -1.33 -0.69
CA PHE A 105 -3.37 -0.63 -1.27
C PHE A 105 -3.13 0.88 -1.30
N PRO A 106 -3.81 1.64 -2.18
CA PRO A 106 -3.63 3.07 -2.28
C PRO A 106 -4.09 3.79 -1.00
N THR A 107 -3.32 4.77 -0.53
CA THR A 107 -3.62 5.56 0.69
C THR A 107 -4.14 6.97 0.39
N ALA A 108 -3.91 7.48 -0.83
CA ALA A 108 -4.43 8.78 -1.30
C ALA A 108 -5.88 8.71 -1.85
N GLY A 109 -6.60 7.63 -1.56
CA GLY A 109 -7.95 7.33 -2.04
C GLY A 109 -8.01 6.00 -2.81
N LEU A 110 -9.11 5.25 -2.70
CA LEU A 110 -9.25 3.92 -3.32
C LEU A 110 -9.06 3.90 -4.84
N GLN A 111 -9.20 5.04 -5.50
CA GLN A 111 -9.07 5.19 -6.95
C GLN A 111 -7.76 5.87 -7.37
N SER A 112 -6.95 6.30 -6.40
CA SER A 112 -5.65 6.89 -6.68
C SER A 112 -4.73 5.83 -7.26
N VAL A 113 -3.85 6.24 -8.16
CA VAL A 113 -2.76 5.39 -8.63
C VAL A 113 -1.47 5.78 -7.91
N PRO A 114 -0.43 4.94 -7.97
CA PRO A 114 0.87 5.29 -7.40
C PRO A 114 1.37 6.65 -7.90
N GLY A 115 1.75 7.52 -6.98
CA GLY A 115 2.24 8.89 -7.25
C GLY A 115 1.16 9.97 -7.40
N ASP A 116 -0.12 9.65 -7.18
CA ASP A 116 -1.17 10.68 -7.06
C ASP A 116 -1.11 11.42 -5.71
N GLY A 117 -0.65 10.75 -4.64
CA GLY A 117 -0.45 11.35 -3.34
C GLY A 117 0.92 12.00 -3.20
N GLU A 118 1.02 12.94 -2.27
CA GLU A 118 2.31 13.42 -1.78
C GLU A 118 2.85 12.43 -0.74
N GLY A 119 4.14 12.05 -0.84
CA GLY A 119 4.71 10.98 -0.01
C GLY A 119 4.45 11.12 1.49
N GLY A 120 4.53 12.33 2.05
CA GLY A 120 4.24 12.58 3.48
C GLY A 120 2.76 12.39 3.86
N ILE A 121 1.84 12.71 2.95
CA ILE A 121 0.40 12.49 3.13
C ILE A 121 0.09 10.99 3.06
N GLU A 122 0.72 10.27 2.12
CA GLU A 122 0.55 8.83 1.96
C GLU A 122 1.06 8.05 3.18
N MET A 123 2.20 8.44 3.76
CA MET A 123 2.73 7.84 5.00
C MET A 123 1.80 8.07 6.19
N THR A 124 1.33 9.32 6.37
CA THR A 124 0.37 9.66 7.45
C THR A 124 -0.95 8.89 7.27
N GLY A 125 -1.45 8.79 6.04
CA GLY A 125 -2.63 7.99 5.72
C GLY A 125 -2.42 6.50 5.99
N SER A 126 -1.28 5.96 5.58
CA SER A 126 -0.89 4.57 5.85
C SER A 126 -0.83 4.29 7.36
N MET A 127 -0.26 5.20 8.16
CA MET A 127 -0.20 5.09 9.61
C MET A 127 -1.60 4.99 10.25
N LEU A 128 -2.54 5.85 9.84
CA LEU A 128 -3.92 5.82 10.32
C LEU A 128 -4.62 4.51 9.93
N LEU A 129 -4.43 4.06 8.69
CA LEU A 129 -5.03 2.82 8.18
C LEU A 129 -4.45 1.58 8.88
N ILE A 130 -3.15 1.57 9.18
CA ILE A 130 -2.51 0.50 9.97
C ILE A 130 -3.07 0.49 11.40
N ARG A 131 -3.27 1.66 12.02
CA ARG A 131 -3.89 1.74 13.34
C ARG A 131 -5.28 1.12 13.34
N GLU A 132 -6.11 1.51 12.37
CA GLU A 132 -7.47 1.01 12.22
C GLU A 132 -7.50 -0.49 11.90
N PHE A 133 -6.57 -0.97 11.07
CA PHE A 133 -6.39 -2.40 10.84
C PHE A 133 -6.10 -3.13 12.15
N CYS A 134 -5.16 -2.61 12.95
CA CYS A 134 -4.76 -3.23 14.20
C CYS A 134 -5.92 -3.32 15.20
N ASP A 135 -6.79 -2.30 15.29
CA ASP A 135 -7.99 -2.35 16.13
C ASP A 135 -8.95 -3.48 15.76
N ARG A 136 -8.98 -3.87 14.49
CA ARG A 136 -9.88 -4.91 13.98
C ARG A 136 -9.22 -6.29 13.99
N PHE A 137 -7.91 -6.32 13.83
CA PHE A 137 -7.12 -7.54 13.62
C PHE A 137 -6.51 -8.09 14.90
N VAL A 138 -6.03 -7.23 15.80
CA VAL A 138 -5.33 -7.62 17.02
C VAL A 138 -6.33 -7.68 18.19
N PRO A 139 -6.59 -8.87 18.76
CA PRO A 139 -7.40 -8.98 19.97
C PRO A 139 -6.77 -8.18 21.12
N ALA A 140 -7.61 -7.62 22.01
CA ALA A 140 -7.15 -6.75 23.10
C ALA A 140 -6.08 -7.43 23.98
N GLU A 141 -6.24 -8.73 24.26
CA GLU A 141 -5.31 -9.55 25.03
C GLU A 141 -3.95 -9.77 24.36
N LYS A 142 -3.87 -9.54 23.04
CA LYS A 142 -2.63 -9.66 22.25
C LYS A 142 -2.00 -8.31 21.91
N ALA A 143 -2.61 -7.18 22.28
CA ALA A 143 -2.09 -5.86 21.95
C ALA A 143 -0.64 -5.64 22.45
N THR A 144 -0.35 -6.04 23.69
CA THR A 144 1.00 -5.94 24.28
C THR A 144 2.00 -6.97 23.73
N ARG A 145 1.53 -7.93 22.94
CA ARG A 145 2.34 -8.93 22.22
C ARG A 145 2.46 -8.63 20.72
N THR A 146 1.88 -7.52 20.28
CA THR A 146 1.99 -7.04 18.90
C THR A 146 2.88 -5.81 18.86
N ARG A 147 3.84 -5.82 17.93
CA ARG A 147 4.78 -4.72 17.73
C ARG A 147 4.68 -4.17 16.31
N VAL A 148 4.53 -2.86 16.21
CA VAL A 148 4.55 -2.12 14.95
C VAL A 148 5.92 -1.47 14.77
N PHE A 149 6.59 -1.78 13.67
CA PHE A 149 7.85 -1.18 13.25
C PHE A 149 7.57 -0.10 12.22
N PHE A 150 7.97 1.13 12.53
CA PHE A 150 7.99 2.25 11.59
C PHE A 150 9.36 2.36 10.90
N PRO A 151 9.48 3.07 9.78
CA PRO A 151 10.76 3.31 9.13
C PRO A 151 11.80 3.93 10.09
N GLU A 152 11.42 4.98 10.84
CA GLU A 152 12.35 5.70 11.73
C GLU A 152 11.81 6.13 13.10
N ALA A 153 12.73 6.53 13.99
CA ALA A 153 12.42 6.91 15.36
C ALA A 153 11.52 8.16 15.47
N ASN A 154 11.66 9.10 14.53
CA ASN A 154 10.83 10.29 14.47
C ASN A 154 9.37 9.91 14.19
N GLU A 155 9.14 8.95 13.30
CA GLU A 155 7.80 8.44 12.99
C GLU A 155 7.18 7.68 14.17
N VAL A 156 7.98 6.95 14.95
CA VAL A 156 7.48 6.37 16.21
C VAL A 156 7.01 7.45 17.17
N SER A 157 7.78 8.53 17.29
CA SER A 157 7.46 9.64 18.18
C SER A 157 6.18 10.35 17.73
N PHE A 158 6.06 10.60 16.42
CA PHE A 158 4.87 11.16 15.80
C PHE A 158 3.65 10.24 15.97
N ALA A 159 3.79 8.93 15.72
CA ALA A 159 2.73 7.94 15.86
C ALA A 159 2.18 7.90 17.29
N ARG A 160 3.06 7.93 18.31
CA ARG A 160 2.67 7.95 19.74
C ARG A 160 1.88 9.20 20.12
N GLN A 161 2.13 10.32 19.46
CA GLN A 161 1.46 11.60 19.71
C GLN A 161 0.22 11.81 18.83
N SER A 162 -0.08 10.88 17.91
CA SER A 162 -1.15 11.01 16.93
C SER A 162 -1.96 9.71 16.84
N ALA A 163 -1.85 8.96 15.74
CA ALA A 163 -2.68 7.80 15.44
C ALA A 163 -2.64 6.70 16.51
N PHE A 164 -1.54 6.56 17.24
CA PHE A 164 -1.34 5.53 18.26
C PHE A 164 -1.37 6.08 19.69
N GLU A 165 -1.88 7.30 19.90
CA GLU A 165 -2.08 7.84 21.23
C GLU A 165 -2.99 6.91 22.06
N GLY A 166 -2.59 6.63 23.31
CA GLY A 166 -3.33 5.75 24.22
C GLY A 166 -3.36 4.26 23.83
N CYS A 167 -2.66 3.86 22.77
CA CYS A 167 -2.65 2.47 22.30
C CYS A 167 -1.71 1.58 23.13
N SER A 168 -2.12 0.34 23.40
CA SER A 168 -1.30 -0.67 24.08
C SER A 168 -0.32 -1.43 23.16
N LEU A 169 -0.36 -1.17 21.85
CA LEU A 169 0.57 -1.75 20.89
C LEU A 169 2.00 -1.25 21.17
N LYS A 170 2.97 -2.16 21.04
CA LYS A 170 4.39 -1.78 21.13
C LYS A 170 4.79 -1.10 19.82
N LEU A 171 5.41 0.07 19.89
CA LEU A 171 5.92 0.78 18.71
C LEU A 171 7.44 0.83 18.75
N ASP A 172 8.06 0.49 17.64
CA ASP A 172 9.50 0.48 17.42
C ASP A 172 9.80 0.91 15.98
N TYR A 173 11.06 0.90 15.56
CA TYR A 173 11.47 1.37 14.24
C TYR A 173 12.59 0.53 13.61
N LEU A 174 12.66 0.54 12.28
CA LEU A 174 13.59 -0.27 11.48
C LEU A 174 14.98 0.36 11.40
N THR A 175 15.05 1.66 11.12
CA THR A 175 16.33 2.34 10.94
C THR A 175 17.10 2.39 12.26
N LYS A 176 18.41 2.23 12.19
CA LYS A 176 19.27 2.49 13.35
C LYS A 176 19.40 4.02 13.42
N PRO A 177 19.15 4.66 14.57
CA PRO A 177 19.31 6.10 14.66
C PRO A 177 20.81 6.36 14.64
N SER A 178 21.36 6.61 13.46
CA SER A 178 22.77 6.91 13.31
C SER A 178 22.99 7.71 12.04
N LEU A 179 22.62 8.99 12.10
CA LEU A 179 23.24 10.05 11.29
C LEU A 179 24.80 10.09 11.44
N PHE A 180 25.37 9.24 12.30
CA PHE A 180 26.81 8.98 12.48
C PHE A 180 27.31 7.62 11.92
N GLU A 181 26.43 6.71 11.46
CA GLU A 181 26.85 5.40 10.90
C GLU A 181 27.53 5.54 9.52
N ASP A 182 27.27 6.64 8.81
CA ASP A 182 28.02 7.01 7.58
C ASP A 182 29.51 7.30 7.84
N PHE A 183 29.95 7.38 9.12
CA PHE A 183 31.34 7.63 9.51
C PHE A 183 32.03 6.47 10.27
N GLY A 184 31.47 5.26 10.25
CA GLY A 184 32.26 4.05 10.58
C GLY A 184 32.63 3.85 12.05
N PHE A 185 31.85 4.36 13.02
CA PHE A 185 32.04 4.06 14.45
C PHE A 185 30.77 3.50 15.15
N THR A 186 30.89 2.23 15.55
CA THR A 186 30.27 1.51 16.70
C THR A 186 28.78 1.08 16.74
N THR A 187 28.63 -0.21 17.12
CA THR A 187 27.45 -0.97 17.61
C THR A 187 26.21 -1.10 16.72
N LYS A 188 26.25 -2.08 15.81
CA LYS A 188 25.06 -2.62 15.13
C LYS A 188 24.11 -3.25 16.17
N VAL A 189 23.08 -2.52 16.61
CA VAL A 189 21.94 -3.11 17.32
C VAL A 189 21.26 -4.09 16.37
N LYS A 190 21.12 -5.38 16.74
CA LYS A 190 20.43 -6.38 15.90
C LYS A 190 18.92 -6.24 16.05
N MET A 191 18.15 -6.64 15.05
CA MET A 191 16.69 -6.69 15.20
C MET A 191 16.27 -7.67 16.31
N ALA A 192 17.02 -8.76 16.50
CA ALA A 192 16.86 -9.67 17.64
C ALA A 192 16.89 -8.96 19.01
N ASP A 193 17.67 -7.88 19.16
CA ASP A 193 17.80 -7.16 20.44
C ASP A 193 16.59 -6.26 20.73
N ARG A 194 15.80 -5.93 19.70
CA ARG A 194 14.61 -5.06 19.80
C ARG A 194 13.33 -5.84 20.03
N VAL A 195 13.27 -7.08 19.56
CA VAL A 195 12.15 -7.99 19.79
C VAL A 195 12.24 -8.64 21.15
N LYS A 196 11.09 -8.90 21.78
CA LYS A 196 11.02 -9.59 23.06
C LYS A 196 10.49 -11.01 22.89
N PRO A 197 10.84 -11.97 23.79
CA PRO A 197 10.35 -13.34 23.72
C PRO A 197 8.82 -13.45 23.59
N GLU A 198 8.09 -12.60 24.30
CA GLU A 198 6.63 -12.56 24.33
C GLU A 198 5.96 -11.90 23.12
N ASP A 199 6.73 -11.29 22.20
CA ASP A 199 6.16 -10.75 20.97
C ASP A 199 5.65 -11.91 20.09
N GLU A 200 4.42 -11.82 19.60
CA GLU A 200 3.76 -12.82 18.76
C GLU A 200 3.58 -12.34 17.31
N THR A 201 3.31 -11.05 17.11
CA THR A 201 3.03 -10.47 15.80
C THR A 201 3.85 -9.20 15.58
N PHE A 202 4.48 -9.13 14.42
CA PHE A 202 5.20 -7.97 13.93
C PHE A 202 4.45 -7.37 12.74
N LEU A 203 4.12 -6.08 12.81
CA LEU A 203 3.65 -5.31 11.66
C LEU A 203 4.75 -4.34 11.25
N VAL A 204 5.04 -4.27 9.96
CA VAL A 204 6.00 -3.31 9.41
C VAL A 204 5.23 -2.30 8.58
N ALA A 205 5.32 -1.05 9.00
CA ALA A 205 4.65 0.07 8.37
C ALA A 205 5.53 0.61 7.23
N TYR A 206 5.03 0.51 6.00
CA TYR A 206 5.51 1.23 4.82
C TYR A 206 7.04 1.35 4.66
N PRO A 207 7.79 0.23 4.61
CA PRO A 207 9.26 0.24 4.57
C PRO A 207 9.84 0.59 3.17
N TYR A 208 9.44 1.71 2.57
CA TYR A 208 9.83 2.10 1.21
C TYR A 208 10.63 3.41 1.11
N PHE A 209 10.78 4.17 2.21
CA PHE A 209 11.47 5.46 2.13
C PHE A 209 12.97 5.27 1.90
N ASN A 210 13.57 4.30 2.59
CA ASN A 210 14.97 3.92 2.43
C ASN A 210 15.09 2.45 2.02
N VAL A 211 15.87 2.18 0.98
CA VAL A 211 16.17 0.82 0.50
C VAL A 211 16.73 -0.12 1.58
N ASN A 212 17.40 0.45 2.60
CA ASN A 212 17.93 -0.33 3.73
C ASN A 212 16.83 -0.84 4.66
N GLU A 213 15.64 -0.22 4.70
CA GLU A 213 14.52 -0.66 5.55
C GLU A 213 14.12 -2.09 5.21
N MET A 214 13.97 -2.41 3.92
CA MET A 214 13.64 -3.77 3.48
C MET A 214 14.72 -4.80 3.82
N LEU A 215 15.99 -4.41 3.88
CA LEU A 215 17.06 -5.31 4.34
C LEU A 215 16.91 -5.63 5.84
N VAL A 216 16.51 -4.64 6.64
CA VAL A 216 16.23 -4.82 8.06
C VAL A 216 14.97 -5.68 8.26
N VAL A 217 13.95 -5.54 7.41
CA VAL A 217 12.76 -6.40 7.44
C VAL A 217 13.14 -7.87 7.14
N GLU A 218 14.04 -8.11 6.20
CA GLU A 218 14.57 -9.45 5.95
C GLU A 218 15.36 -10.00 7.16
N GLU A 219 16.19 -9.17 7.82
CA GLU A 219 16.88 -9.52 9.07
C GLU A 219 15.89 -9.91 10.17
N LEU A 220 14.86 -9.07 10.40
CA LEU A 220 13.80 -9.34 11.37
C LEU A 220 13.09 -10.66 11.09
N TYR A 221 12.76 -10.94 9.82
CA TYR A 221 12.14 -12.20 9.44
C TYR A 221 13.04 -13.40 9.78
N LYS A 222 14.31 -13.35 9.36
CA LYS A 222 15.28 -14.44 9.58
C LYS A 222 15.55 -14.69 11.05
N GLU A 223 15.69 -13.64 11.85
CA GLU A 223 16.10 -13.74 13.26
C GLU A 223 14.93 -13.99 14.22
N ALA A 224 13.76 -13.39 13.96
CA ALA A 224 12.66 -13.38 14.92
C ALA A 224 11.46 -14.24 14.52
N VAL A 225 11.29 -14.57 13.23
CA VAL A 225 10.08 -15.22 12.70
C VAL A 225 10.35 -16.66 12.30
N VAL A 226 11.39 -16.90 11.49
CA VAL A 226 11.73 -18.25 10.99
C VAL A 226 11.93 -19.23 12.15
N GLY A 227 11.28 -20.39 12.06
CA GLY A 227 11.38 -21.44 13.08
C GLY A 227 10.59 -21.17 14.37
N THR A 228 9.77 -20.11 14.40
CA THR A 228 8.90 -19.76 15.52
C THR A 228 7.44 -19.79 15.11
N ASN A 229 6.51 -19.49 16.03
CA ASN A 229 5.09 -19.27 15.71
C ASN A 229 4.76 -17.79 15.42
N ARG A 230 5.76 -16.90 15.43
CA ARG A 230 5.56 -15.46 15.24
C ARG A 230 5.14 -15.17 13.79
N LYS A 231 4.45 -14.04 13.61
CA LYS A 231 3.92 -13.60 12.32
C LYS A 231 4.52 -12.23 11.96
N LEU A 232 4.76 -11.99 10.66
CA LEU A 232 5.25 -10.73 10.12
C LEU A 232 4.33 -10.28 8.99
N ILE A 233 3.80 -9.07 9.10
CA ILE A 233 2.91 -8.46 8.11
C ILE A 233 3.53 -7.15 7.64
N ILE A 234 3.75 -7.01 6.33
CA ILE A 234 4.25 -5.78 5.72
C ILE A 234 3.06 -5.02 5.12
N PHE A 235 2.90 -3.75 5.50
CA PHE A 235 1.87 -2.86 4.97
C PHE A 235 2.47 -1.83 4.03
N ASN A 236 1.89 -1.68 2.84
CA ASN A 236 2.19 -0.63 1.87
C ASN A 236 3.69 -0.42 1.65
N GLY A 237 4.42 -1.50 1.34
CA GLY A 237 5.87 -1.47 1.22
C GLY A 237 6.42 -1.06 -0.14
N GLU A 238 5.56 -0.71 -1.10
CA GLU A 238 5.92 -0.42 -2.50
C GLU A 238 6.85 -1.49 -3.11
N LEU A 239 6.61 -2.77 -2.77
CA LEU A 239 7.54 -3.86 -3.07
C LEU A 239 7.68 -4.09 -4.58
N ASP A 240 6.71 -3.64 -5.36
CA ASP A 240 6.75 -3.70 -6.82
C ASP A 240 7.90 -2.92 -7.43
N ARG A 241 8.42 -1.86 -6.79
CA ARG A 241 9.64 -1.18 -7.26
C ARG A 241 10.82 -2.13 -7.25
N ILE A 242 10.92 -2.98 -6.24
CA ILE A 242 11.98 -3.97 -6.13
C ILE A 242 11.72 -5.14 -7.10
N ARG A 243 10.46 -5.62 -7.20
CA ARG A 243 10.07 -6.71 -8.13
C ARG A 243 10.26 -6.34 -9.60
N SER A 244 10.00 -5.07 -9.96
CA SER A 244 10.09 -4.60 -11.35
C SER A 244 11.51 -4.29 -11.79
N GLY A 245 12.51 -4.40 -10.90
CA GLY A 245 13.88 -4.03 -11.18
C GLY A 245 14.11 -2.52 -11.31
N TYR A 246 13.30 -1.70 -10.63
CA TYR A 246 13.49 -0.24 -10.59
C TYR A 246 14.90 0.13 -10.10
N TYR A 247 15.41 -0.62 -9.13
CA TYR A 247 16.77 -0.47 -8.61
C TYR A 247 17.74 -1.35 -9.43
N PRO A 248 18.66 -0.76 -10.23
CA PRO A 248 19.57 -1.55 -11.04
C PRO A 248 20.50 -2.39 -10.18
N SER A 249 20.59 -3.69 -10.48
CA SER A 249 21.31 -4.66 -9.64
C SER A 249 22.81 -4.37 -9.47
N PHE A 250 23.43 -3.67 -10.43
CA PHE A 250 24.83 -3.27 -10.34
C PHE A 250 25.08 -2.28 -9.19
N PHE A 251 24.13 -1.36 -8.95
CA PHE A 251 24.23 -0.36 -7.89
C PHE A 251 23.60 -0.85 -6.57
N TYR A 252 22.61 -1.75 -6.65
CA TYR A 252 21.88 -2.26 -5.50
C TYR A 252 21.88 -3.80 -5.43
N PRO A 253 23.06 -4.45 -5.29
CA PRO A 253 23.17 -5.90 -5.33
C PRO A 253 22.37 -6.59 -4.21
N LYS A 254 22.31 -5.99 -3.01
CA LYS A 254 21.52 -6.52 -1.89
C LYS A 254 20.02 -6.52 -2.16
N LEU A 255 19.49 -5.49 -2.84
CA LEU A 255 18.07 -5.48 -3.24
C LEU A 255 17.78 -6.51 -4.33
N ALA A 256 18.73 -6.69 -5.26
CA ALA A 256 18.61 -7.71 -6.29
C ALA A 256 18.62 -9.13 -5.69
N GLU A 257 19.38 -9.35 -4.62
CA GLU A 257 19.35 -10.57 -3.83
C GLU A 257 18.00 -10.72 -3.11
N LEU A 258 17.56 -9.69 -2.39
CA LEU A 258 16.28 -9.65 -1.67
C LEU A 258 15.07 -9.98 -2.58
N SER A 259 15.07 -9.45 -3.80
CA SER A 259 14.06 -9.73 -4.83
C SER A 259 13.99 -11.22 -5.22
N LYS A 260 15.11 -11.94 -5.11
CA LYS A 260 15.21 -13.37 -5.46
C LYS A 260 14.99 -14.30 -4.28
N THR A 261 15.33 -13.87 -3.06
CA THR A 261 15.41 -14.77 -1.89
C THR A 261 14.37 -14.51 -0.81
N PHE A 262 13.91 -13.27 -0.66
CA PHE A 262 12.99 -12.86 0.40
C PHE A 262 11.61 -12.51 -0.15
N LEU A 263 11.51 -11.67 -1.19
CA LEU A 263 10.20 -11.28 -1.74
C LEU A 263 9.34 -12.45 -2.22
N PRO A 264 9.90 -13.51 -2.84
CA PRO A 264 9.10 -14.67 -3.23
C PRO A 264 8.53 -15.48 -2.06
N LYS A 265 8.95 -15.20 -0.82
CA LYS A 265 8.40 -15.84 0.39
C LYS A 265 7.20 -15.09 0.97
N LEU A 266 6.90 -13.88 0.48
CA LEU A 266 5.74 -13.11 0.91
C LEU A 266 4.48 -13.71 0.31
N ASP A 267 3.50 -13.96 1.16
CA ASP A 267 2.14 -14.21 0.74
C ASP A 267 1.41 -12.87 0.62
N THR A 268 1.16 -12.41 -0.60
CA THR A 268 0.31 -11.24 -0.83
C THR A 268 -1.14 -11.59 -0.56
N VAL A 269 -1.63 -11.19 0.62
CA VAL A 269 -2.97 -11.57 1.09
C VAL A 269 -4.03 -10.56 0.69
N TYR A 270 -3.66 -9.30 0.56
CA TYR A 270 -4.58 -8.24 0.14
C TYR A 270 -3.82 -7.21 -0.69
N TYR A 271 -4.31 -6.92 -1.88
CA TYR A 271 -3.58 -6.08 -2.84
C TYR A 271 -4.54 -5.26 -3.71
N ILE A 272 -4.29 -3.96 -3.85
CA ILE A 272 -4.96 -3.08 -4.80
C ILE A 272 -3.91 -2.23 -5.51
N HIS A 273 -3.83 -2.36 -6.83
CA HIS A 273 -3.02 -1.49 -7.68
C HIS A 273 -3.84 -0.97 -8.85
N ASN A 274 -3.98 0.35 -8.91
CA ASN A 274 -4.74 1.03 -9.95
C ASN A 274 -3.83 1.46 -11.11
N PHE A 275 -4.29 1.22 -12.33
CA PHE A 275 -3.62 1.60 -13.57
C PHE A 275 -4.32 2.81 -14.20
N LYS A 276 -3.53 3.84 -14.54
CA LYS A 276 -3.99 5.01 -15.30
C LYS A 276 -4.20 4.69 -16.78
N GLY A 277 -4.99 5.53 -17.45
CA GLY A 277 -5.13 5.56 -18.90
C GLY A 277 -6.56 5.28 -19.38
N VAL A 278 -6.78 5.42 -20.70
CA VAL A 278 -8.09 5.23 -21.35
C VAL A 278 -8.65 3.83 -21.10
N LYS A 279 -7.76 2.83 -21.04
CA LYS A 279 -8.07 1.44 -20.71
C LYS A 279 -7.62 1.06 -19.29
N GLY A 280 -7.63 2.02 -18.37
CA GLY A 280 -7.27 1.81 -16.98
C GLY A 280 -8.08 0.69 -16.30
N GLY A 281 -7.61 0.27 -15.14
CA GLY A 281 -8.21 -0.82 -14.38
C GLY A 281 -7.48 -1.02 -13.06
N THR A 282 -7.77 -2.14 -12.40
CA THR A 282 -7.25 -2.41 -11.06
C THR A 282 -6.81 -3.88 -10.97
N LEU A 283 -5.58 -4.13 -10.55
CA LEU A 283 -5.16 -5.45 -10.09
C LEU A 283 -5.58 -5.59 -8.62
N PHE A 284 -6.39 -6.61 -8.33
CA PHE A 284 -6.98 -6.84 -7.03
C PHE A 284 -6.69 -8.26 -6.52
N ARG A 285 -6.35 -8.36 -5.23
CA ARG A 285 -6.19 -9.62 -4.49
C ARG A 285 -6.92 -9.52 -3.17
N CYS A 286 -7.72 -10.55 -2.86
CA CYS A 286 -8.20 -10.82 -1.50
C CYS A 286 -8.10 -12.32 -1.24
N TYR A 287 -7.18 -12.74 -0.37
CA TYR A 287 -6.97 -14.14 0.01
C TYR A 287 -8.23 -14.72 0.67
N PRO A 288 -8.64 -15.96 0.37
CA PRO A 288 -7.98 -16.98 -0.46
C PRO A 288 -8.38 -16.98 -1.95
N GLY A 289 -9.08 -15.97 -2.47
CA GLY A 289 -9.52 -15.92 -3.87
C GLY A 289 -8.37 -15.90 -4.89
N PRO A 290 -8.59 -15.75 -6.21
CA PRO A 290 -7.50 -15.53 -7.16
C PRO A 290 -7.07 -14.05 -7.21
N TRP A 291 -6.00 -13.75 -7.96
CA TRP A 291 -5.76 -12.41 -8.49
C TRP A 291 -6.80 -12.09 -9.56
N LYS A 292 -7.33 -10.87 -9.54
CA LYS A 292 -8.31 -10.38 -10.50
C LYS A 292 -7.82 -9.09 -11.14
N VAL A 293 -7.97 -8.96 -12.45
CA VAL A 293 -7.88 -7.67 -13.15
C VAL A 293 -9.29 -7.15 -13.35
N LEU A 294 -9.59 -6.01 -12.75
CA LEU A 294 -10.91 -5.40 -12.74
C LEU A 294 -10.93 -4.12 -13.58
N ARG A 295 -12.09 -3.81 -14.17
CA ARG A 295 -12.36 -2.53 -14.82
C ARG A 295 -13.62 -1.92 -14.25
N LYS A 296 -13.55 -0.64 -13.91
CA LYS A 296 -14.70 0.12 -13.45
C LYS A 296 -15.61 0.47 -14.64
N ALA A 297 -16.86 0.02 -14.57
CA ALA A 297 -17.89 0.38 -15.54
C ALA A 297 -18.43 1.79 -15.27
N THR A 298 -19.10 2.38 -16.25
CA THR A 298 -19.75 3.70 -16.14
C THR A 298 -20.80 3.75 -15.03
N SER A 299 -21.42 2.61 -14.70
CA SER A 299 -22.35 2.45 -13.57
C SER A 299 -21.67 2.52 -12.19
N GLY A 300 -20.34 2.53 -12.13
CA GLY A 300 -19.56 2.46 -10.89
C GLY A 300 -19.25 1.04 -10.42
N SER A 301 -19.86 0.00 -11.02
CA SER A 301 -19.56 -1.40 -10.71
C SER A 301 -18.24 -1.87 -11.32
N TYR A 302 -17.63 -2.90 -10.73
CA TYR A 302 -16.41 -3.51 -11.27
C TYR A 302 -16.73 -4.76 -12.09
N ILE A 303 -16.12 -4.87 -13.26
CA ILE A 303 -16.18 -6.03 -14.15
C ILE A 303 -14.82 -6.74 -14.08
N CYS A 304 -14.82 -8.04 -13.80
CA CYS A 304 -13.61 -8.85 -13.85
C CYS A 304 -13.27 -9.18 -15.32
N LEU A 305 -12.08 -8.75 -15.76
CA LEU A 305 -11.57 -8.98 -17.11
C LEU A 305 -10.72 -10.26 -17.20
N HIS A 306 -9.99 -10.56 -16.12
CA HIS A 306 -9.06 -11.68 -16.07
C HIS A 306 -8.89 -12.15 -14.63
N GLN A 307 -8.63 -13.44 -14.43
CA GLN A 307 -8.31 -14.02 -13.14
C GLN A 307 -7.21 -15.09 -13.25
N GLN A 308 -6.34 -15.17 -12.25
CA GLN A 308 -5.27 -16.18 -12.17
C GLN A 308 -4.80 -16.40 -10.72
N GLU A 309 -4.19 -17.54 -10.44
CA GLU A 309 -3.71 -17.88 -9.08
C GLU A 309 -2.39 -17.19 -8.72
N GLU A 310 -1.49 -17.08 -9.70
CA GLU A 310 -0.18 -16.45 -9.54
C GLU A 310 -0.24 -14.94 -9.75
N MET A 311 0.57 -14.18 -9.01
CA MET A 311 0.63 -12.72 -9.16
C MET A 311 1.11 -12.33 -10.58
N PRO A 312 0.31 -11.63 -11.41
CA PRO A 312 0.79 -11.11 -12.68
C PRO A 312 1.76 -9.96 -12.45
N SER A 313 2.72 -9.78 -13.37
CA SER A 313 3.55 -8.58 -13.33
C SER A 313 2.74 -7.34 -13.70
N LEU A 314 3.05 -6.18 -13.12
CA LEU A 314 2.39 -4.92 -13.49
C LEU A 314 2.50 -4.62 -15.00
N LYS A 315 3.63 -4.99 -15.61
CA LYS A 315 3.86 -4.86 -17.06
C LYS A 315 2.90 -5.74 -17.88
N GLU A 316 2.70 -6.98 -17.45
CA GLU A 316 1.76 -7.91 -18.10
C GLU A 316 0.32 -7.38 -18.02
N VAL A 317 -0.11 -6.92 -16.84
CA VAL A 317 -1.45 -6.33 -16.67
C VAL A 317 -1.62 -5.12 -17.59
N ALA A 318 -0.66 -4.19 -17.58
CA ALA A 318 -0.75 -2.95 -18.32
C ALA A 318 -0.67 -3.13 -19.85
N LEU A 319 0.13 -4.07 -20.34
CA LEU A 319 0.41 -4.21 -21.78
C LEU A 319 -0.41 -5.32 -22.46
N ASN A 320 -0.77 -6.39 -21.74
CA ASN A 320 -1.39 -7.57 -22.34
C ASN A 320 -2.86 -7.72 -21.92
N ILE A 321 -3.18 -7.50 -20.64
CA ILE A 321 -4.52 -7.78 -20.12
C ILE A 321 -5.46 -6.60 -20.30
N LEU A 322 -5.09 -5.41 -19.80
CA LEU A 322 -5.96 -4.24 -19.91
C LEU A 322 -6.22 -3.82 -21.37
N PRO A 323 -5.24 -3.85 -22.30
CA PRO A 323 -5.49 -3.44 -23.67
C PRO A 323 -6.28 -4.44 -24.52
N SER A 324 -6.26 -5.73 -24.18
CA SER A 324 -6.87 -6.79 -24.99
C SER A 324 -8.40 -6.84 -24.92
N VAL A 325 -9.00 -6.09 -23.98
CA VAL A 325 -10.45 -5.92 -23.81
C VAL A 325 -10.88 -4.48 -24.07
#